data_AF-A0A1Y3BR86-F1
#
_entry.id   AF-A0A1Y3BR86-F1
#
_cell.length_a   1.000
_cell.length_b   1.000
_cell.length_c   1.000
_cell.angle_alpha   90.00
_cell.angle_beta   90.00
_cell.angle_gamma   90.00
#
_symmetry.space_group_name_H-M   'P 1'
#
loop_
_entity.id
_entity.type
_entity.pdbx_description
1 polymer ?
#
loop_
_entity_poly.entity_id
_entity_poly.type
_entity_poly.pdbx_seq_one_letter_code
_entity_poly.pdbx_strand_id
1 'polypeptide(L)'
;KFSAFRVNPAKIWRACQDFNQRNGHRIRLQVGHFHYEKQPLRLGDLSGNQFEIVLRDVRPVDIDDLDRQKEPPSSLESQSFDRINELLDRDVCEQALMNVKSNGFINYYGMQRFGSHRIDSHKLGIRILHKEFKKLVEEILVEKATDMIPYPNSNRHEISFNEAIRLWRQTRDASEAYRKLNYKYTIEGSLLRGLSKVDPNDYHGALCVEFVNMDCMLLKVI
;
A
#
# COMPACT_ATOMS: atom_id res chain seq x y z
N LYS A 1 3.57 -19.08 3.59
CA LYS A 1 4.37 -19.90 4.52
C LYS A 1 5.28 -18.96 5.33
N PHE A 2 5.66 -19.33 6.56
CA PHE A 2 6.63 -18.58 7.35
C PHE A 2 7.55 -19.56 8.09
N SER A 3 8.73 -19.09 8.51
CA SER A 3 9.64 -19.85 9.38
C SER A 3 9.90 -19.07 10.67
N ALA A 4 9.96 -19.78 11.79
CA ALA A 4 10.25 -19.18 13.10
C ALA A 4 11.38 -19.96 13.80
N PHE A 5 12.44 -19.25 14.18
CA PHE A 5 13.64 -19.88 14.73
C PHE A 5 13.44 -20.31 16.19
N ARG A 6 13.62 -21.60 16.48
CA ARG A 6 13.52 -22.18 17.83
C ARG A 6 12.21 -21.88 18.55
N VAL A 7 11.10 -21.80 17.81
CA VAL A 7 9.77 -21.58 18.37
C VAL A 7 8.98 -22.88 18.38
N ASN A 8 8.43 -23.25 19.54
CA ASN A 8 7.50 -24.37 19.65
C ASN A 8 6.16 -24.00 18.95
N PRO A 9 5.66 -24.80 17.99
CA PRO A 9 4.39 -24.57 17.30
C PRO A 9 3.19 -24.31 18.20
N ALA A 10 3.11 -24.94 19.37
CA ALA A 10 2.03 -24.74 20.32
C ALA A 10 1.97 -23.30 20.85
N LYS A 11 3.12 -22.61 20.95
CA LYS A 11 3.15 -21.18 21.33
C LYS A 11 2.54 -20.30 20.23
N ILE A 12 2.87 -20.58 18.97
CA ILE A 12 2.34 -19.85 17.82
C ILE A 12 0.84 -20.07 17.69
N TRP A 13 0.39 -21.32 17.84
CA TRP A 13 -1.02 -21.66 17.78
C TRP A 13 -1.83 -20.95 18.87
N ARG A 14 -1.36 -20.96 20.14
CA ARG A 14 -2.03 -20.23 21.23
C ARG A 14 -2.11 -18.72 20.96
N ALA A 15 -1.00 -18.11 20.53
CA ALA A 15 -0.99 -16.68 20.20
C ALA A 15 -1.98 -16.33 19.09
N CYS A 16 -2.17 -17.22 18.10
CA CYS A 16 -3.18 -17.05 17.07
C CYS A 16 -4.62 -17.13 17.61
N GLN A 17 -4.88 -18.03 18.57
CA GLN A 17 -6.18 -18.11 19.23
C GLN A 17 -6.48 -16.85 20.04
N ASP A 18 -5.51 -16.41 20.85
CA ASP A 18 -5.64 -15.19 21.66
C ASP A 18 -5.87 -13.96 20.78
N PHE A 19 -5.19 -13.87 19.63
CA PHE A 19 -5.41 -12.81 18.65
C PHE A 19 -6.86 -12.81 18.14
N ASN A 20 -7.38 -13.97 17.76
CA ASN A 20 -8.74 -14.11 17.22
C ASN A 20 -9.85 -13.86 18.24
N GLN A 21 -9.55 -13.97 19.53
CA GLN A 21 -10.51 -13.72 20.62
C GLN A 21 -10.64 -12.22 20.98
N ARG A 22 -9.76 -11.34 20.47
CA ARG A 22 -9.84 -9.90 20.73
C ARG A 22 -11.05 -9.29 20.00
N ASN A 23 -12.00 -8.74 20.76
CA ASN A 23 -13.17 -8.06 20.23
C ASN A 23 -12.80 -6.91 19.27
N GLY A 24 -13.59 -6.74 18.20
CA GLY A 24 -13.47 -5.61 17.27
C GLY A 24 -12.58 -5.83 16.04
N HIS A 25 -11.92 -6.99 15.90
CA HIS A 25 -11.11 -7.29 14.72
C HIS A 25 -11.95 -7.94 13.62
N ARG A 26 -12.03 -7.31 12.45
CA ARG A 26 -12.65 -7.89 11.24
C ARG A 26 -11.83 -9.01 10.60
N ILE A 27 -10.58 -9.18 11.01
CA ILE A 27 -9.62 -10.12 10.42
C ILE A 27 -9.40 -11.27 11.39
N ARG A 28 -9.52 -12.49 10.88
CA ARG A 28 -9.13 -13.73 11.59
C ARG A 28 -7.83 -14.26 11.01
N LEU A 29 -6.95 -14.72 11.87
CA LEU A 29 -5.71 -15.40 11.47
C LEU A 29 -5.87 -16.91 11.69
N GLN A 30 -5.24 -17.70 10.83
CA GLN A 30 -5.16 -19.14 10.97
C GLN A 30 -3.71 -19.58 10.79
N VAL A 31 -3.27 -20.50 11.64
CA VAL A 31 -1.93 -21.09 11.59
C VAL A 31 -2.07 -22.62 11.71
N GLY A 32 -1.23 -23.34 10.98
CA GLY A 32 -1.28 -24.80 10.93
C GLY A 32 -0.17 -25.36 10.05
N HIS A 33 -0.22 -26.67 9.78
CA HIS A 33 0.76 -27.39 8.96
C HIS A 33 2.21 -27.16 9.42
N PHE A 34 2.44 -27.24 10.73
CA PHE A 34 3.75 -26.99 11.33
C PHE A 34 4.72 -28.14 11.02
N HIS A 35 5.93 -27.78 10.60
CA HIS A 35 7.03 -28.71 10.35
C HIS A 35 8.32 -28.11 10.93
N TYR A 36 9.20 -28.95 11.46
CA TYR A 36 10.55 -28.54 11.85
C TYR A 36 11.49 -28.74 10.68
N GLU A 37 12.16 -27.67 10.27
CA GLU A 37 13.09 -27.66 9.15
C GLU A 37 14.45 -27.10 9.57
N LYS A 38 15.52 -27.58 8.92
CA LYS A 38 16.88 -27.12 9.22
C LYS A 38 17.16 -25.71 8.72
N GLN A 39 16.57 -25.34 7.58
CA GLN A 39 16.79 -24.06 6.92
C GLN A 39 15.55 -23.16 7.04
N PRO A 40 15.72 -21.85 7.30
CA PRO A 40 14.62 -20.90 7.28
C PRO A 40 14.19 -20.62 5.84
N LEU A 41 12.94 -20.17 5.69
CA LEU A 41 12.46 -19.64 4.42
C LEU A 41 13.11 -18.28 4.14
N ARG A 42 13.46 -18.03 2.88
CA ARG A 42 14.02 -16.78 2.37
C ARG A 42 13.07 -16.14 1.36
N LEU A 43 13.23 -14.83 1.16
CA LEU A 43 12.54 -14.12 0.08
C LEU A 43 13.03 -14.70 -1.25
N GLY A 44 12.09 -15.11 -2.10
CA GLY A 44 12.38 -15.75 -3.39
C GLY A 44 12.24 -17.28 -3.40
N ASP A 45 12.03 -17.93 -2.26
CA ASP A 45 11.86 -19.40 -2.19
C ASP A 45 10.54 -19.91 -2.79
N LEU A 46 9.61 -19.01 -3.12
CA LEU A 46 8.32 -19.35 -3.73
C LEU A 46 8.47 -19.37 -5.26
N SER A 47 7.93 -20.40 -5.91
CA SER A 47 7.82 -20.45 -7.37
C SER A 47 6.68 -19.58 -7.93
N GLY A 48 5.73 -19.17 -7.09
CA GLY A 48 4.58 -18.37 -7.50
C GLY A 48 3.48 -18.34 -6.44
N ASN A 49 2.32 -17.82 -6.84
CA ASN A 49 1.10 -17.79 -6.04
C ASN A 49 -0.05 -18.39 -6.84
N GLN A 50 -0.98 -19.04 -6.15
CA GLN A 50 -2.26 -19.46 -6.71
C GLN A 50 -3.31 -18.44 -6.29
N PHE A 51 -4.10 -17.98 -7.24
CA PHE A 51 -5.16 -17.00 -7.01
C PHE A 51 -6.51 -17.61 -7.36
N GLU A 52 -7.50 -17.34 -6.52
CA GLU A 52 -8.91 -17.53 -6.83
C GLU A 52 -9.55 -16.14 -6.88
N ILE A 53 -10.08 -15.77 -8.04
CA ILE A 53 -10.58 -14.42 -8.31
C ILE A 53 -12.05 -14.54 -8.69
N VAL A 54 -12.91 -13.84 -7.94
CA VAL A 54 -14.33 -13.72 -8.25
C VAL A 54 -14.57 -12.30 -8.79
N LEU A 55 -14.86 -12.22 -10.09
CA LEU A 55 -15.31 -10.98 -10.71
C LEU A 55 -16.82 -10.85 -10.47
N ARG A 56 -17.26 -9.69 -9.98
CA ARG A 56 -18.67 -9.35 -9.74
C ARG A 56 -19.07 -8.22 -10.68
N ASP A 57 -20.35 -8.18 -11.02
CA ASP A 57 -20.94 -7.12 -11.86
C ASP A 57 -20.20 -6.91 -13.20
N VAL A 58 -19.79 -8.01 -13.84
CA VAL A 58 -19.15 -8.00 -15.15
C VAL A 58 -20.13 -7.43 -16.18
N ARG A 59 -19.65 -6.51 -17.02
CA ARG A 59 -20.42 -5.87 -18.10
C ARG A 59 -19.58 -5.88 -19.39
N PRO A 60 -20.18 -6.12 -20.56
CA PRO A 60 -19.49 -5.90 -21.82
C PRO A 60 -19.17 -4.41 -21.96
N VAL A 61 -17.99 -4.10 -22.48
CA VAL A 61 -17.57 -2.73 -22.78
C VAL A 61 -17.25 -2.69 -24.27
N ASP A 62 -17.97 -1.86 -25.02
CA ASP A 62 -17.61 -1.59 -26.40
C ASP A 62 -16.32 -0.76 -26.43
N ILE A 63 -15.40 -1.13 -27.33
CA ILE A 63 -14.09 -0.49 -27.44
C ILE A 63 -14.23 1.02 -27.75
N ASP A 64 -15.30 1.40 -28.43
CA ASP A 64 -15.64 2.79 -28.77
C ASP A 64 -16.15 3.62 -27.57
N ASP A 65 -16.52 2.98 -26.46
CA ASP A 65 -16.99 3.64 -25.24
C ASP A 65 -15.86 3.91 -24.22
N LEU A 66 -14.65 3.39 -24.45
CA LEU A 66 -13.50 3.63 -23.56
C LEU A 66 -13.08 5.11 -23.53
N ASP A 67 -13.29 5.85 -24.62
CA ASP A 67 -13.01 7.29 -24.70
C ASP A 67 -14.13 8.17 -24.12
N ARG A 68 -15.32 7.61 -23.85
CA ARG A 68 -16.52 8.35 -23.41
C ARG A 68 -16.76 8.40 -21.90
N GLN A 69 -15.84 7.90 -21.08
CA GLN A 69 -15.95 7.87 -19.60
C GLN A 69 -15.95 9.26 -18.90
N LYS A 70 -16.49 10.31 -19.51
CA LYS A 70 -16.72 11.63 -18.89
C LYS A 70 -18.18 11.94 -18.58
N GLU A 71 -19.16 11.19 -19.09
CA GLU A 71 -20.58 11.47 -18.79
C GLU A 71 -21.34 10.24 -18.27
N PRO A 72 -22.22 10.41 -17.26
CA PRO A 72 -23.03 9.32 -16.75
C PRO A 72 -24.11 8.91 -17.78
N PRO A 73 -24.40 7.60 -17.91
CA PRO A 73 -25.38 7.10 -18.88
C PRO A 73 -26.80 7.61 -18.58
N SER A 74 -27.53 7.93 -19.64
CA SER A 74 -28.90 8.43 -19.55
C SER A 74 -29.90 7.33 -19.18
N SER A 75 -30.98 7.68 -18.50
CA SER A 75 -31.95 6.76 -17.86
C SER A 75 -32.70 5.80 -18.80
N LEU A 76 -32.59 5.98 -20.12
CA LEU A 76 -33.19 5.11 -21.14
C LEU A 76 -32.28 3.94 -21.56
N GLU A 77 -30.97 4.01 -21.32
CA GLU A 77 -30.04 2.93 -21.68
C GLU A 77 -30.19 1.72 -20.74
N SER A 78 -30.62 1.95 -19.50
CA SER A 78 -30.82 0.93 -18.46
C SER A 78 -31.72 -0.23 -18.88
N GLN A 79 -32.74 -0.01 -19.73
CA GLN A 79 -33.66 -1.07 -20.16
C GLN A 79 -33.08 -1.96 -21.28
N SER A 80 -32.09 -1.47 -22.04
CA SER A 80 -31.42 -2.23 -23.10
C SER A 80 -30.26 -3.07 -22.54
N PHE A 81 -29.63 -2.57 -21.47
CA PHE A 81 -28.60 -3.30 -20.74
C PHE A 81 -29.13 -4.58 -20.08
N ASP A 82 -30.37 -4.63 -19.59
CA ASP A 82 -30.91 -5.82 -18.93
C ASP A 82 -31.02 -7.04 -19.86
N ARG A 83 -31.30 -6.84 -21.16
CA ARG A 83 -31.29 -7.94 -22.17
C ARG A 83 -29.90 -8.34 -22.63
N ILE A 84 -28.96 -7.40 -22.67
CA ILE A 84 -27.54 -7.67 -22.96
C ILE A 84 -26.87 -8.37 -21.76
N ASN A 85 -27.33 -8.10 -20.54
CA ASN A 85 -26.87 -8.75 -19.30
C ASN A 85 -27.35 -10.20 -19.16
N GLU A 86 -28.51 -10.58 -19.72
CA GLU A 86 -28.96 -11.99 -19.78
C GLU A 86 -28.18 -12.82 -20.80
N LEU A 87 -27.64 -12.17 -21.84
CA LEU A 87 -26.77 -12.75 -22.88
C LEU A 87 -25.33 -12.25 -22.72
N LEU A 88 -24.90 -11.98 -21.48
CA LEU A 88 -23.50 -11.72 -21.16
C LEU A 88 -22.77 -13.02 -21.40
N ASP A 89 -22.37 -13.17 -22.66
CA ASP A 89 -22.29 -14.45 -23.31
C ASP A 89 -21.22 -15.26 -22.57
N ARG A 90 -21.65 -16.37 -21.97
CA ARG A 90 -20.72 -17.32 -21.35
C ARG A 90 -19.57 -17.58 -22.33
N ASP A 91 -19.88 -17.61 -23.62
CA ASP A 91 -18.96 -17.82 -24.72
C ASP A 91 -17.90 -16.71 -24.82
N VAL A 92 -18.25 -15.43 -24.62
CA VAL A 92 -17.28 -14.32 -24.63
C VAL A 92 -16.34 -14.41 -23.43
N CYS A 93 -16.88 -14.65 -22.23
CA CYS A 93 -16.05 -14.85 -21.04
C CYS A 93 -15.14 -16.07 -21.19
N GLU A 94 -15.67 -17.17 -21.72
CA GLU A 94 -14.94 -18.42 -21.94
C GLU A 94 -13.84 -18.24 -22.99
N GLN A 95 -14.12 -17.56 -24.10
CA GLN A 95 -13.11 -17.20 -25.11
C GLN A 95 -12.01 -16.32 -24.52
N ALA A 96 -12.34 -15.31 -23.72
CA ALA A 96 -11.35 -14.46 -23.06
C ALA A 96 -10.46 -15.28 -22.10
N LEU A 97 -11.05 -16.17 -21.29
CA LEU A 97 -10.30 -17.05 -20.38
C LEU A 97 -9.45 -18.07 -21.14
N MET A 98 -9.94 -18.62 -22.25
CA MET A 98 -9.18 -19.52 -23.12
C MET A 98 -8.00 -18.80 -23.75
N ASN A 99 -8.16 -17.53 -24.15
CA ASN A 99 -7.08 -16.71 -24.67
C ASN A 99 -5.99 -16.48 -23.61
N VAL A 100 -6.37 -16.11 -22.38
CA VAL A 100 -5.42 -15.96 -21.27
C VAL A 100 -4.72 -17.28 -20.94
N LYS A 101 -5.44 -18.41 -21.00
CA LYS A 101 -4.86 -19.73 -20.74
C LYS A 101 -3.86 -20.17 -21.80
N SER A 102 -4.13 -19.88 -23.08
CA SER A 102 -3.29 -20.32 -24.22
C SER A 102 -2.12 -19.38 -24.48
N ASN A 103 -2.35 -18.07 -24.40
CA ASN A 103 -1.38 -17.04 -24.75
C ASN A 103 -0.77 -16.33 -23.55
N GLY A 104 -1.30 -16.54 -22.35
CA GLY A 104 -0.88 -15.83 -21.14
C GLY A 104 -1.42 -14.40 -21.10
N PHE A 105 -0.68 -13.51 -20.45
CA PHE A 105 -0.99 -12.09 -20.33
C PHE A 105 0.31 -11.29 -20.28
N ILE A 106 0.22 -9.98 -20.54
CA ILE A 106 1.37 -9.10 -20.47
C ILE A 106 1.73 -8.86 -19.00
N ASN A 107 2.97 -9.19 -18.62
CA ASN A 107 3.46 -9.10 -17.25
C ASN A 107 3.78 -7.65 -16.83
N TYR A 108 2.75 -6.83 -16.64
CA TYR A 108 2.89 -5.45 -16.17
C TYR A 108 3.13 -5.36 -14.66
N TYR A 109 3.84 -4.32 -14.24
CA TYR A 109 3.77 -3.84 -12.87
C TYR A 109 2.37 -3.23 -12.63
N GLY A 110 1.57 -3.85 -11.77
CA GLY A 110 0.24 -3.33 -11.43
C GLY A 110 0.30 -2.01 -10.65
N MET A 111 -0.80 -1.24 -10.64
CA MET A 111 -0.89 0.09 -9.99
C MET A 111 -0.41 0.13 -8.54
N GLN A 112 -0.56 -0.98 -7.79
CA GLN A 112 -0.02 -1.13 -6.43
C GLN A 112 1.49 -0.86 -6.31
N ARG A 113 2.26 -0.99 -7.39
CA ARG A 113 3.70 -0.71 -7.43
C ARG A 113 4.00 0.78 -7.52
N PHE A 114 3.06 1.58 -8.02
CA PHE A 114 3.21 3.02 -8.20
C PHE A 114 2.71 3.82 -6.98
N GLY A 115 2.29 3.15 -5.91
CA GLY A 115 1.77 3.76 -4.69
C GLY A 115 0.24 3.87 -4.68
N SER A 116 -0.32 4.29 -3.55
CA SER A 116 -1.73 4.68 -3.48
C SER A 116 -1.92 6.09 -4.06
N HIS A 117 -3.15 6.44 -4.47
CA HIS A 117 -3.55 7.62 -5.27
C HIS A 117 -3.03 9.02 -4.87
N ARG A 118 -2.22 9.15 -3.83
CA ARG A 118 -1.70 10.42 -3.32
C ARG A 118 -0.27 10.73 -3.74
N ILE A 119 0.60 9.72 -3.81
CA ILE A 119 2.00 9.92 -4.12
C ILE A 119 2.45 8.84 -5.10
N ASP A 120 2.61 9.28 -6.34
CA ASP A 120 3.16 8.49 -7.42
C ASP A 120 4.63 8.16 -7.12
N SER A 121 4.89 6.92 -6.74
CA SER A 121 6.22 6.47 -6.31
C SER A 121 7.29 6.69 -7.38
N HIS A 122 6.90 6.59 -8.66
CA HIS A 122 7.79 6.86 -9.79
C HIS A 122 8.19 8.34 -9.90
N LYS A 123 7.31 9.29 -9.55
CA LYS A 123 7.64 10.73 -9.55
C LYS A 123 8.63 11.06 -8.44
N LEU A 124 8.46 10.46 -7.26
CA LEU A 124 9.46 10.57 -6.19
C LEU A 124 10.81 10.01 -6.63
N GLY A 125 10.80 8.85 -7.30
CA GLY A 125 11.99 8.24 -7.87
C GLY A 125 12.73 9.16 -8.85
N ILE A 126 12.01 9.81 -9.77
CA ILE A 126 12.58 10.80 -10.71
C ILE A 126 13.29 11.93 -9.96
N ARG A 127 12.72 12.43 -8.86
CA ARG A 127 13.37 13.47 -8.04
C ARG A 127 14.64 12.99 -7.37
N ILE A 128 14.67 11.74 -6.90
CA ILE A 128 15.90 11.13 -6.37
C ILE A 128 16.99 11.14 -7.45
N LEU A 129 16.67 10.73 -8.68
CA LEU A 129 17.61 10.74 -9.80
C LEU A 129 18.13 12.14 -10.13
N HIS A 130 17.27 13.15 -10.06
CA HIS A 130 17.65 14.55 -10.23
C HIS A 130 18.32 15.18 -8.99
N LYS A 131 18.52 14.42 -7.90
CA LYS A 131 19.09 14.90 -6.63
C LYS A 131 18.28 16.05 -5.99
N GLU A 132 16.99 16.12 -6.26
CA GLU A 132 16.08 17.15 -5.74
C GLU A 132 15.57 16.81 -4.32
N PHE A 133 16.48 16.50 -3.39
CA PHE A 133 16.12 15.93 -2.08
C PHE A 133 15.22 16.83 -1.23
N LYS A 134 15.41 18.15 -1.30
CA LYS A 134 14.53 19.10 -0.61
C LYS A 134 13.08 18.99 -1.09
N LYS A 135 12.87 19.01 -2.41
CA LYS A 135 11.54 18.90 -3.01
C LYS A 135 10.91 17.55 -2.71
N LEU A 136 11.70 16.48 -2.74
CA LEU A 136 11.27 15.14 -2.38
C LEU A 136 10.73 15.08 -0.94
N VAL A 137 11.48 15.63 0.03
CA VAL A 137 11.05 15.70 1.43
C VAL A 137 9.76 16.51 1.58
N GLU A 138 9.64 17.64 0.89
CA GLU A 138 8.45 18.49 0.94
C GLU A 138 7.22 17.85 0.30
N GLU A 139 7.40 16.97 -0.69
CA GLU A 139 6.31 16.22 -1.35
C GLU A 139 5.86 15.00 -0.53
N ILE A 140 6.76 14.40 0.26
CA ILE A 140 6.41 13.35 1.23
C ILE A 140 5.69 13.94 2.45
N LEU A 141 6.19 15.06 2.98
CA LEU A 141 5.63 15.73 4.17
C LEU A 141 4.46 16.67 3.80
N VAL A 142 3.38 16.07 3.30
CA VAL A 142 2.13 16.74 2.89
C VAL A 142 0.96 16.23 3.73
N GLU A 143 -0.03 17.11 3.97
CA GLU A 143 -1.25 16.79 4.69
C GLU A 143 -2.10 15.70 3.98
N LYS A 144 -2.73 14.86 4.81
CA LYS A 144 -3.68 13.82 4.41
C LYS A 144 -5.11 14.34 4.47
N ALA A 145 -5.95 13.95 3.50
CA ALA A 145 -7.36 14.34 3.43
C ALA A 145 -8.14 13.75 4.60
N THR A 146 -7.78 12.53 4.99
CA THR A 146 -8.22 11.90 6.21
C THR A 146 -7.09 12.02 7.22
N ASP A 147 -7.31 12.81 8.27
CA ASP A 147 -6.36 12.95 9.36
C ASP A 147 -6.46 11.77 10.32
N MET A 148 -5.31 11.30 10.80
CA MET A 148 -5.26 10.26 11.82
C MET A 148 -5.23 10.92 13.19
N ILE A 149 -6.42 11.21 13.70
CA ILE A 149 -6.61 11.85 15.01
C ILE A 149 -6.15 10.87 16.11
N PRO A 150 -5.51 11.36 17.19
CA PRO A 150 -5.19 10.54 18.34
C PRO A 150 -6.43 9.87 18.95
N TYR A 151 -6.24 8.66 19.49
CA TYR A 151 -7.29 8.02 20.27
C TYR A 151 -7.62 8.87 21.51
N PRO A 152 -8.86 8.83 22.03
CA PRO A 152 -9.25 9.66 23.18
C PRO A 152 -8.39 9.48 24.44
N ASN A 153 -7.67 8.36 24.55
CA ASN A 153 -6.79 8.02 25.69
C ASN A 153 -5.28 8.11 25.35
N SER A 154 -4.91 8.79 24.27
CA SER A 154 -3.51 9.01 23.88
C SER A 154 -2.81 9.95 24.89
N ASN A 155 -1.47 10.01 24.86
CA ASN A 155 -0.75 10.93 25.74
C ASN A 155 -1.22 12.37 25.50
N ARG A 156 -1.36 13.18 26.56
CA ARG A 156 -1.89 14.57 26.53
C ARG A 156 -1.15 15.54 25.59
N HIS A 157 -0.04 15.13 24.98
CA HIS A 157 0.81 15.96 24.13
C HIS A 157 0.93 15.44 22.68
N GLU A 158 0.24 14.34 22.35
CA GLU A 158 0.23 13.80 20.99
C GLU A 158 -0.73 14.60 20.10
N ILE A 159 -0.24 14.98 18.91
CA ILE A 159 -0.99 15.71 17.90
C ILE A 159 -1.27 14.82 16.70
N SER A 160 -2.23 15.24 15.87
CA SER A 160 -2.56 14.52 14.65
C SER A 160 -1.41 14.51 13.64
N PHE A 161 -1.54 13.68 12.62
CA PHE A 161 -0.57 13.64 11.52
C PHE A 161 -0.48 15.01 10.83
N ASN A 162 -1.62 15.60 10.44
CA ASN A 162 -1.60 16.89 9.73
C ASN A 162 -1.07 18.02 10.61
N GLU A 163 -1.36 18.00 11.92
CA GLU A 163 -0.83 18.98 12.86
C GLU A 163 0.69 18.90 12.97
N ALA A 164 1.27 17.69 13.02
CA ALA A 164 2.72 17.52 13.03
C ALA A 164 3.38 18.03 11.74
N ILE A 165 2.77 17.78 10.57
CA ILE A 165 3.27 18.32 9.29
C ILE A 165 3.19 19.85 9.27
N ARG A 166 2.10 20.45 9.76
CA ARG A 166 1.97 21.92 9.86
C ARG A 166 3.01 22.52 10.79
N LEU A 167 3.23 21.91 11.96
CA LEU A 167 4.24 22.34 12.92
C LEU A 167 5.62 22.35 12.27
N TRP A 168 6.02 21.26 11.62
CA TRP A 168 7.29 21.20 10.90
C TRP A 168 7.38 22.25 9.78
N ARG A 169 6.31 22.49 9.01
CA ARG A 169 6.33 23.50 7.94
C ARG A 169 6.53 24.92 8.47
N GLN A 170 5.96 25.23 9.64
CA GLN A 170 6.04 26.55 10.26
C GLN A 170 7.39 26.79 10.95
N THR A 171 7.87 25.83 11.73
CA THR A 171 9.06 25.99 12.57
C THR A 171 10.34 25.47 11.92
N ARG A 172 10.21 24.56 10.95
CA ARG A 172 11.29 23.72 10.41
C ARG A 172 12.01 22.89 11.47
N ASP A 173 11.41 22.75 12.66
CA ASP A 173 11.90 21.88 13.74
C ASP A 173 11.29 20.48 13.61
N ALA A 174 12.05 19.58 13.01
CA ALA A 174 11.64 18.19 12.84
C ALA A 174 11.65 17.40 14.16
N SER A 175 12.49 17.79 15.13
CA SER A 175 12.58 17.14 16.44
C SER A 175 11.29 17.37 17.24
N GLU A 176 10.80 18.61 17.25
CA GLU A 176 9.55 18.95 17.92
C GLU A 176 8.34 18.25 17.28
N ALA A 177 8.25 18.30 15.95
CA ALA A 177 7.19 17.65 15.19
C ALA A 177 7.17 16.12 15.42
N TYR A 178 8.34 15.47 15.33
CA TYR A 178 8.47 14.03 15.57
C TYR A 178 8.08 13.66 17.00
N ARG A 179 8.48 14.45 18.00
CA ARG A 179 8.19 14.15 19.40
C ARG A 179 6.68 14.11 19.68
N LYS A 180 5.91 15.04 19.09
CA LYS A 180 4.46 15.17 19.26
C LYS A 180 3.64 14.26 18.34
N LEU A 181 4.23 13.69 17.29
CA LEU A 181 3.51 12.83 16.34
C LEU A 181 3.00 11.55 17.02
N ASN A 182 1.68 11.32 16.94
CA ASN A 182 1.03 10.13 17.52
C ASN A 182 1.40 8.81 16.80
N TYR A 183 1.65 8.83 15.49
CA TYR A 183 1.97 7.64 14.70
C TYR A 183 3.37 7.73 14.08
N LYS A 184 4.38 7.30 14.84
CA LYS A 184 5.81 7.42 14.46
C LYS A 184 6.27 6.38 13.43
N TYR A 185 5.60 5.22 13.37
CA TYR A 185 5.96 4.12 12.47
C TYR A 185 5.33 4.28 11.07
N THR A 186 5.52 5.47 10.49
CA THR A 186 5.10 5.82 9.13
C THR A 186 6.32 6.31 8.35
N ILE A 187 6.17 6.46 7.03
CA ILE A 187 7.20 7.06 6.18
C ILE A 187 7.51 8.46 6.69
N GLU A 188 6.49 9.27 6.94
CA GLU A 188 6.67 10.66 7.35
C GLU A 188 7.24 10.78 8.78
N GLY A 189 6.81 9.89 9.69
CA GLY A 189 7.39 9.81 11.03
C GLY A 189 8.86 9.42 11.00
N SER A 190 9.23 8.47 10.13
CA SER A 190 10.62 8.10 9.87
C SER A 190 11.38 9.29 9.29
N LEU A 191 10.81 10.01 8.33
CA LEU A 191 11.46 11.17 7.72
C LEU A 191 11.68 12.33 8.70
N LEU A 192 10.69 12.65 9.55
CA LEU A 192 10.85 13.65 10.60
C LEU A 192 11.94 13.24 11.61
N ARG A 193 12.04 11.95 11.94
CA ARG A 193 13.13 11.41 12.78
C ARG A 193 14.49 11.51 12.11
N GLY A 194 14.57 11.27 10.80
CA GLY A 194 15.80 11.43 10.02
C GLY A 194 16.26 12.89 10.01
N LEU A 195 15.34 13.81 9.70
CA LEU A 195 15.57 15.26 9.71
C LEU A 195 16.00 15.78 11.09
N SER A 196 15.53 15.18 12.18
CA SER A 196 15.92 15.61 13.54
C SER A 196 17.35 15.20 13.94
N LYS A 197 18.02 14.36 13.15
CA LYS A 197 19.35 13.79 13.46
C LYS A 197 20.48 14.36 12.61
N VAL A 198 20.15 15.15 11.59
CA VAL A 198 21.11 15.71 10.63
C VAL A 198 21.02 17.22 10.62
N ASP A 199 21.91 17.88 9.90
CA ASP A 199 21.85 19.32 9.72
C ASP A 199 20.53 19.75 9.05
N PRO A 200 19.94 20.91 9.41
CA PRO A 200 18.62 21.34 8.92
C PRO A 200 18.46 21.43 7.39
N ASN A 201 19.56 21.51 6.65
CA ASN A 201 19.59 21.55 5.19
C ASN A 201 20.08 20.25 4.54
N ASP A 202 20.47 19.24 5.32
CA ASP A 202 20.94 17.94 4.84
C ASP A 202 19.76 16.98 4.61
N TYR A 203 18.93 17.32 3.62
CA TYR A 203 17.76 16.50 3.24
C TYR A 203 18.16 15.11 2.73
N HIS A 204 19.35 14.98 2.14
CA HIS A 204 19.87 13.69 1.68
C HIS A 204 20.27 12.80 2.86
N GLY A 205 21.04 13.34 3.81
CA GLY A 205 21.40 12.63 5.03
C GLY A 205 20.16 12.18 5.82
N ALA A 206 19.14 13.04 5.91
CA ALA A 206 17.87 12.68 6.55
C ALA A 206 17.21 11.44 5.92
N LEU A 207 17.27 11.32 4.59
CA LEU A 207 16.75 10.15 3.88
C LEU A 207 17.61 8.92 4.18
N CYS A 208 18.93 9.02 4.08
CA CYS A 208 19.83 7.88 4.31
C CYS A 208 19.75 7.27 5.71
N VAL A 209 19.43 8.08 6.74
CA VAL A 209 19.36 7.61 8.14
C VAL A 209 18.22 6.61 8.37
N GLU A 210 17.11 6.73 7.66
CA GLU A 210 15.90 5.93 7.93
C GLU A 210 15.43 5.11 6.71
N PHE A 211 15.91 5.41 5.49
CA PHE A 211 15.33 4.90 4.25
C PHE A 211 16.23 3.99 3.40
N VAL A 212 17.15 3.25 4.03
CA VAL A 212 18.05 2.28 3.34
C VAL A 212 17.29 1.34 2.37
N ASN A 213 16.05 0.97 2.69
CA ASN A 213 15.21 0.11 1.82
C ASN A 213 14.22 0.87 0.92
N MET A 214 13.92 2.14 1.22
CA MET A 214 12.90 2.90 0.50
C MET A 214 13.49 3.60 -0.72
N ASP A 215 14.76 4.00 -0.69
CA ASP A 215 15.48 4.41 -1.91
C ASP A 215 15.42 3.30 -2.96
N CYS A 216 15.64 2.06 -2.52
CA CYS A 216 15.45 0.89 -3.37
C CYS A 216 14.00 0.71 -3.81
N MET A 217 12.99 1.07 -3.01
CA MET A 217 11.57 0.93 -3.38
C MET A 217 11.13 1.99 -4.40
N LEU A 218 11.56 3.24 -4.22
CA LEU A 218 11.22 4.37 -5.10
C LEU A 218 11.98 4.29 -6.44
N LEU A 219 13.18 3.71 -6.45
CA LEU A 219 13.97 3.48 -7.66
C LEU A 219 13.60 2.19 -8.40
N LYS A 220 12.97 1.20 -7.74
CA LYS A 220 12.58 -0.09 -8.36
C LYS A 220 11.47 0.02 -9.42
N VAL A 221 10.89 1.19 -9.57
CA VAL A 221 9.72 1.45 -10.43
C VAL A 221 10.07 2.36 -11.61
N ILE A 222 11.31 2.88 -11.65
CA ILE A 222 11.89 3.58 -12.81
C ILE A 222 12.60 2.55 -13.68
#